data_AF-A0A8T5MPP5-F1
#
_entry.id   AF-A0A8T5MPP5-F1
#
_cell.length_a   1.000
_cell.length_b   1.000
_cell.length_c   1.000
_cell.angle_alpha   90.00
_cell.angle_beta   90.00
_cell.angle_gamma   90.00
#
_symmetry.space_group_name_H-M   'P 1'
#
loop_
_entity.id
_entity.type
_entity.pdbx_description
1 polymer ?
#
loop_
_entity_poly.entity_id
_entity_poly.type
_entity_poly.pdbx_seq_one_letter_code
_entity_poly.pdbx_strand_id
1 'polypeptide(L)'
;NPLYPKYKSNAPYRKAFLIVLPLLILSLLPFIFQFTPVPESLGLQKDYSFGELGLSFLGEGGFFGFSETSAGVTGPFGLGALLLGMLFPVSVALFFSIAYSGKTKELIVERNKTKELEGEFTNSLFQLGNRLGNGVPPELVFGKVAQSSTSLRSGEFFSRVNYNIRQMGMSVERAIFDKNRGAIRSFPSDLIATSMRVLIESSKKGLKIAAMSLMSISEYIKNMNKITTRLKDLLAEIISDMKSNMTFLAPLLSGIVVGLAAMITSILGILGNMVDTGELSGSAFSQIGTIIQIFDSQSMIPPYFLQISVGIYLIEIIFILTSTLVTINSGEDRLERTNKIGINLQKGIGLYFVVTLISVLALSVLSVVVLGNLL
;
A
#
# COMPACT_ATOMS: atom_id res chain seq x y z
N ASN A 1 20.63 9.24 10.46
CA ASN A 1 20.85 7.99 9.70
C ASN A 1 21.50 8.33 8.35
N PRO A 2 22.62 7.71 7.96
CA PRO A 2 23.33 7.97 6.68
C PRO A 2 22.49 7.70 5.43
N LEU A 3 21.40 6.94 5.54
CA LEU A 3 20.49 6.61 4.44
C LEU A 3 19.39 7.66 4.21
N TYR A 4 19.29 8.68 5.07
CA TYR A 4 18.26 9.73 4.95
C TYR A 4 18.29 10.49 3.60
N PRO A 5 19.45 10.78 2.98
CA PRO A 5 19.51 11.38 1.65
C PRO A 5 18.84 10.51 0.56
N LYS A 6 18.89 9.18 0.66
CA LYS A 6 18.24 8.27 -0.30
C LYS A 6 16.72 8.39 -0.24
N TYR A 7 16.15 8.59 0.95
CA TYR A 7 14.70 8.78 1.14
C TYR A 7 14.19 10.10 0.57
N LYS A 8 14.99 11.17 0.70
CA LYS A 8 14.68 12.51 0.17
C LYS A 8 14.80 12.57 -1.36
N SER A 9 15.50 11.64 -1.99
CA SER A 9 15.63 11.59 -3.44
C SER A 9 14.28 11.39 -4.15
N ASN A 10 14.09 12.12 -5.26
CA ASN A 10 12.92 11.99 -6.14
C ASN A 10 13.14 10.97 -7.28
N ALA A 11 14.32 10.35 -7.35
CA ALA A 11 14.61 9.33 -8.36
C ALA A 11 13.62 8.14 -8.36
N PRO A 12 13.14 7.64 -7.21
CA PRO A 12 12.14 6.55 -7.19
C PRO A 12 10.82 6.93 -7.86
N TYR A 13 10.36 8.17 -7.72
CA TYR A 13 9.14 8.64 -8.39
C TYR A 13 9.31 8.72 -9.90
N ARG A 14 10.46 9.19 -10.39
CA ARG A 14 10.74 9.24 -11.83
C ARG A 14 10.79 7.85 -12.44
N LYS A 15 11.46 6.90 -11.76
CA LYS A 15 11.51 5.50 -12.20
C LYS A 15 10.12 4.86 -12.21
N ALA A 16 9.32 5.10 -11.16
CA ALA A 16 7.95 4.61 -11.09
C ALA A 16 7.09 5.18 -12.23
N PHE A 17 7.19 6.49 -12.49
CA PHE A 17 6.45 7.14 -13.57
C PHE A 17 6.78 6.54 -14.95
N LEU A 18 8.07 6.33 -15.27
CA LEU A 18 8.47 5.74 -16.54
C LEU A 18 7.95 4.30 -16.75
N ILE A 19 7.88 3.51 -15.67
CA ILE A 19 7.36 2.13 -15.74
C ILE A 19 5.84 2.12 -15.90
N VAL A 20 5.14 3.07 -15.29
CA VAL A 20 3.68 3.12 -15.24
C VAL A 20 3.07 3.85 -16.45
N LEU A 21 3.81 4.77 -17.07
CA LEU A 21 3.34 5.57 -18.19
C LEU A 21 2.70 4.74 -19.32
N PRO A 22 3.28 3.61 -19.78
CA PRO A 22 2.65 2.78 -20.81
C PRO A 22 1.29 2.22 -20.38
N LEU A 23 1.17 1.75 -19.14
CA LEU A 23 -0.07 1.19 -18.60
C LEU A 23 -1.17 2.27 -18.48
N LEU A 24 -0.78 3.48 -18.08
CA LEU A 24 -1.70 4.61 -17.98
C LEU A 24 -2.21 5.02 -19.36
N ILE A 25 -1.31 5.08 -20.36
CA ILE A 25 -1.69 5.38 -21.75
C ILE A 25 -2.65 4.30 -22.28
N LEU A 26 -2.35 3.02 -22.06
CA LEU A 26 -3.23 1.92 -22.45
C LEU A 26 -4.63 2.05 -21.83
N SER A 27 -4.72 2.46 -20.57
CA SER A 27 -6.02 2.63 -19.91
C SER A 27 -6.87 3.76 -20.52
N LEU A 28 -6.23 4.80 -21.05
CA LEU A 28 -6.91 5.96 -21.64
C LEU A 28 -7.14 5.82 -23.16
N LEU A 29 -6.74 4.70 -23.76
CA LEU A 29 -6.93 4.44 -25.19
C LEU A 29 -8.35 4.68 -25.70
N PRO A 30 -9.43 4.26 -25.00
CA PRO A 30 -10.80 4.51 -25.46
C PRO A 30 -11.07 6.00 -25.72
N PHE A 31 -10.52 6.89 -24.88
CA PHE A 31 -10.68 8.33 -25.06
C PHE A 31 -9.74 8.93 -26.09
N ILE A 32 -8.50 8.42 -26.17
CA ILE A 32 -7.55 8.85 -27.19
C ILE A 32 -8.14 8.55 -28.57
N PHE A 33 -8.76 7.39 -28.76
CA PHE A 33 -9.36 7.02 -30.03
C PHE A 33 -10.65 7.78 -30.36
N GLN A 34 -11.47 8.11 -29.36
CA GLN A 34 -12.73 8.81 -29.63
C GLN A 34 -12.61 10.34 -29.74
N PHE A 35 -11.77 10.97 -28.90
CA PHE A 35 -11.76 12.44 -28.73
C PHE A 35 -10.52 13.14 -29.28
N THR A 36 -9.52 12.40 -29.79
CA THR A 36 -8.36 13.02 -30.43
C THR A 36 -8.30 12.67 -31.92
N PRO A 37 -7.76 13.54 -32.79
CA PRO A 37 -7.59 13.25 -34.22
C PRO A 37 -6.46 12.24 -34.50
N VAL A 38 -5.91 11.60 -33.46
CA VAL A 38 -4.81 10.64 -33.58
C VAL A 38 -5.17 9.44 -34.46
N PRO A 39 -6.36 8.81 -34.35
CA PRO A 39 -6.72 7.69 -35.22
C PRO A 39 -6.86 8.11 -36.68
N GLU A 40 -7.49 9.28 -36.94
CA GLU A 40 -7.63 9.82 -38.28
C GLU A 40 -6.27 10.17 -38.90
N SER A 41 -5.31 10.66 -38.09
CA SER A 41 -3.93 10.93 -38.54
C SER A 41 -3.09 9.68 -38.82
N LEU A 42 -3.48 8.53 -38.26
CA LEU A 42 -2.81 7.23 -38.43
C LEU A 42 -3.55 6.30 -39.40
N GLY A 43 -4.69 6.74 -39.98
CA GLY A 43 -5.53 5.93 -40.85
C GLY A 43 -6.27 4.79 -40.13
N LEU A 44 -6.47 4.90 -38.82
CA LEU A 44 -7.15 3.91 -37.97
C LEU A 44 -8.63 4.26 -37.80
N GLN A 45 -9.48 3.24 -37.72
CA GLN A 45 -10.90 3.41 -37.39
C GLN A 45 -11.07 3.79 -35.91
N LYS A 46 -12.14 4.54 -35.60
CA LYS A 46 -12.42 5.03 -34.24
C LYS A 46 -12.86 3.92 -33.28
N ASP A 47 -13.53 2.89 -33.80
CA ASP A 47 -13.84 1.66 -33.09
C ASP A 47 -13.64 0.47 -34.02
N TYR A 48 -13.07 -0.60 -33.48
CA TYR A 48 -12.85 -1.86 -34.19
C TYR A 48 -13.81 -2.90 -33.64
N SER A 49 -14.41 -3.73 -34.48
CA SER A 49 -15.20 -4.87 -33.98
C SER A 49 -14.28 -5.96 -33.41
N PHE A 50 -14.79 -6.74 -32.45
CA PHE A 50 -14.07 -7.93 -31.97
C PHE A 50 -13.78 -8.95 -33.09
N GLY A 51 -14.62 -8.98 -34.14
CA GLY A 51 -14.41 -9.80 -35.34
C GLY A 51 -13.18 -9.37 -36.17
N GLU A 52 -13.00 -8.07 -36.39
CA GLU A 52 -11.84 -7.52 -37.11
C GLU A 52 -10.52 -7.69 -36.35
N LEU A 53 -10.60 -7.80 -35.02
CA LEU A 53 -9.46 -8.07 -34.13
C LEU A 53 -9.15 -9.57 -33.96
N GLY A 54 -9.91 -10.46 -34.59
CA GLY A 54 -9.73 -11.91 -34.49
C GLY A 54 -10.20 -12.52 -33.16
N LEU A 55 -11.01 -11.79 -32.40
CA LEU A 55 -11.54 -12.15 -31.07
C LEU A 55 -13.06 -12.38 -31.12
N SER A 56 -13.55 -13.05 -32.17
CA SER A 56 -14.98 -13.32 -32.39
C SER A 56 -15.67 -14.07 -31.24
N PHE A 57 -14.92 -14.74 -30.36
CA PHE A 57 -15.46 -15.41 -29.18
C PHE A 57 -16.01 -14.46 -28.09
N LEU A 58 -15.64 -13.17 -28.14
CA LEU A 58 -16.07 -12.16 -27.16
C LEU A 58 -17.35 -11.40 -27.58
N GLY A 59 -17.92 -11.74 -28.74
CA GLY A 59 -19.15 -11.15 -29.28
C GLY A 59 -18.93 -10.31 -30.56
N GLU A 60 -20.02 -9.78 -31.12
CA GLU A 60 -20.00 -8.95 -32.35
C GLU A 60 -19.92 -7.44 -32.07
N GLY A 61 -19.86 -7.02 -30.80
CA GLY A 61 -19.81 -5.61 -30.41
C GLY A 61 -18.50 -4.90 -30.80
N GLY A 62 -18.53 -3.57 -30.76
CA GLY A 62 -17.32 -2.74 -30.84
C GLY A 62 -16.38 -2.97 -29.65
N PHE A 63 -15.07 -2.92 -29.88
CA PHE A 63 -14.04 -3.08 -28.87
C PHE A 63 -14.14 -2.00 -27.79
N PHE A 64 -14.43 -0.76 -28.19
CA PHE A 64 -14.72 0.34 -27.27
C PHE A 64 -16.23 0.52 -27.04
N GLY A 65 -17.07 0.26 -28.03
CA GLY A 65 -18.53 0.24 -27.88
C GLY A 65 -19.08 1.63 -27.54
N PHE A 66 -18.75 2.62 -28.38
CA PHE A 66 -19.38 3.94 -28.32
C PHE A 66 -20.68 3.94 -29.13
N SER A 67 -21.74 4.54 -28.58
CA SER A 67 -22.99 4.79 -29.28
C SER A 67 -23.13 6.28 -29.61
N GLU A 68 -23.46 6.59 -30.87
CA GLU A 68 -23.77 7.96 -31.28
C GLU A 68 -25.27 8.20 -31.08
N THR A 69 -25.62 9.17 -30.23
CA THR A 69 -27.01 9.63 -30.05
C THR A 69 -27.15 11.09 -30.46
N SER A 70 -28.40 11.53 -30.65
CA SER A 70 -28.77 12.90 -31.04
C SER A 70 -28.30 13.98 -30.05
N ALA A 71 -27.88 13.61 -28.84
CA ALA A 71 -27.33 14.49 -27.80
C ALA A 71 -25.79 14.44 -27.66
N GLY A 72 -25.11 13.54 -28.38
CA GLY A 72 -23.64 13.38 -28.34
C GLY A 72 -23.19 11.91 -28.41
N VAL A 73 -21.89 11.68 -28.23
CA VAL A 73 -21.30 10.33 -28.16
C VAL A 73 -21.40 9.82 -26.72
N THR A 74 -22.07 8.68 -26.51
CA THR A 74 -22.20 8.00 -25.21
C THR A 74 -21.41 6.69 -25.20
N GLY A 75 -20.59 6.47 -24.18
CA GLY A 75 -19.73 5.28 -24.07
C GLY A 75 -18.49 5.56 -23.22
N PRO A 76 -17.56 4.60 -23.07
CA PRO A 76 -17.49 3.31 -23.74
C PRO A 76 -18.18 2.16 -22.97
N PHE A 77 -19.03 1.40 -23.64
CA PHE A 77 -19.72 0.22 -23.08
C PHE A 77 -19.05 -1.11 -23.46
N GLY A 78 -18.05 -1.08 -24.34
CA GLY A 78 -17.36 -2.26 -24.83
C GLY A 78 -16.56 -3.00 -23.75
N LEU A 79 -16.51 -4.32 -23.87
CA LEU A 79 -15.70 -5.18 -22.99
C LEU A 79 -14.20 -4.86 -23.09
N GLY A 80 -13.71 -4.44 -24.27
CA GLY A 80 -12.32 -4.05 -24.49
C GLY A 80 -11.96 -2.77 -23.76
N ALA A 81 -12.84 -1.77 -23.79
CA ALA A 81 -12.69 -0.57 -22.98
C ALA A 81 -12.66 -0.88 -21.48
N LEU A 82 -13.56 -1.74 -20.98
CA LEU A 82 -13.56 -2.16 -19.58
C LEU A 82 -12.23 -2.85 -19.18
N LEU A 83 -11.73 -3.79 -19.99
CA LEU A 83 -10.46 -4.46 -19.72
C LEU A 83 -9.29 -3.47 -19.68
N LEU A 84 -9.29 -2.44 -20.55
CA LEU A 84 -8.31 -1.36 -20.51
C LEU A 84 -8.51 -0.45 -19.29
N GLY A 85 -9.76 -0.21 -18.88
CA GLY A 85 -10.11 0.54 -17.68
C GLY A 85 -9.54 -0.06 -16.39
N MET A 86 -9.38 -1.39 -16.32
CA MET A 86 -8.68 -2.09 -15.21
C MET A 86 -7.25 -1.60 -15.02
N LEU A 87 -6.59 -1.19 -16.10
CA LEU A 87 -5.18 -0.77 -16.05
C LEU A 87 -5.02 0.60 -15.38
N PHE A 88 -6.07 1.42 -15.30
CA PHE A 88 -5.98 2.74 -14.66
C PHE A 88 -5.73 2.62 -13.15
N PRO A 89 -6.57 1.93 -12.35
CA PRO A 89 -6.30 1.74 -10.92
C PRO A 89 -4.98 1.00 -10.68
N VAL A 90 -4.64 0.00 -11.51
CA VAL A 90 -3.38 -0.73 -11.42
C VAL A 90 -2.18 0.19 -11.66
N SER A 91 -2.26 1.11 -12.61
CA SER A 91 -1.21 2.08 -12.93
C SER A 91 -0.91 2.98 -11.74
N VAL A 92 -1.95 3.63 -11.21
CA VAL A 92 -1.82 4.50 -10.02
C VAL A 92 -1.26 3.70 -8.85
N ALA A 93 -1.71 2.45 -8.69
CA ALA A 93 -1.29 1.60 -7.61
C ALA A 93 0.18 1.18 -7.67
N LEU A 94 0.63 0.76 -8.85
CA LEU A 94 2.02 0.43 -9.11
C LEU A 94 2.93 1.64 -8.95
N PHE A 95 2.47 2.84 -9.34
CA PHE A 95 3.24 4.08 -9.16
C PHE A 95 3.61 4.29 -7.69
N PHE A 96 2.61 4.28 -6.80
CA PHE A 96 2.85 4.45 -5.37
C PHE A 96 3.61 3.28 -4.76
N SER A 97 3.30 2.03 -5.16
CA SER A 97 3.97 0.85 -4.64
C SER A 97 5.48 0.84 -4.94
N ILE A 98 5.86 1.08 -6.20
CA ILE A 98 7.27 1.12 -6.63
C ILE A 98 8.00 2.30 -6.00
N ALA A 99 7.39 3.50 -6.01
CA ALA A 99 8.01 4.69 -5.46
C ALA A 99 8.26 4.56 -3.94
N TYR A 100 7.27 4.05 -3.20
CA TYR A 100 7.37 3.90 -1.75
C TYR A 100 8.31 2.77 -1.35
N SER A 101 8.20 1.60 -1.96
CA SER A 101 9.11 0.48 -1.71
C SER A 101 10.56 0.85 -2.02
N GLY A 102 10.81 1.56 -3.12
CA GLY A 102 12.14 2.04 -3.49
C GLY A 102 12.75 3.02 -2.48
N LYS A 103 11.93 3.88 -1.83
CA LYS A 103 12.39 4.84 -0.82
C LYS A 103 12.65 4.21 0.54
N THR A 104 11.89 3.18 0.91
CA THR A 104 11.88 2.65 2.28
C THR A 104 12.72 1.39 2.46
N LYS A 105 13.09 0.68 1.39
CA LYS A 105 13.72 -0.67 1.44
C LYS A 105 14.89 -0.80 2.42
N GLU A 106 15.88 0.10 2.36
CA GLU A 106 17.05 0.02 3.26
C GLU A 106 16.75 0.62 4.65
N LEU A 107 15.96 1.69 4.69
CA LEU A 107 15.64 2.38 5.93
C LEU A 107 14.77 1.57 6.88
N ILE A 108 13.86 0.75 6.34
CA ILE A 108 13.00 -0.10 7.16
C ILE A 108 13.81 -1.21 7.83
N VAL A 109 14.86 -1.72 7.16
CA VAL A 109 15.80 -2.67 7.76
C VAL A 109 16.50 -2.01 8.94
N GLU A 110 17.08 -0.82 8.75
CA GLU A 110 17.71 -0.06 9.85
C GLU A 110 16.72 0.33 10.96
N ARG A 111 15.45 0.60 10.64
CA ARG A 111 14.42 0.88 11.65
C ARG A 111 14.07 -0.36 12.47
N ASN A 112 13.93 -1.52 11.84
CA ASN A 112 13.65 -2.79 12.54
C ASN A 112 14.80 -3.15 13.47
N LYS A 113 16.03 -2.97 12.98
CA LYS A 113 17.26 -3.06 13.76
C LYS A 113 17.22 -2.14 15.00
N THR A 114 16.82 -0.88 14.85
CA THR A 114 16.63 0.03 15.99
C THR A 114 15.52 -0.44 16.95
N LYS A 115 14.37 -0.93 16.45
CA LYS A 115 13.27 -1.41 17.29
C LYS A 115 13.68 -2.61 18.15
N GLU A 116 14.46 -3.52 17.58
CA GLU A 116 15.03 -4.66 18.31
C GLU A 116 15.94 -4.18 19.45
N LEU A 117 16.86 -3.24 19.14
CA LEU A 117 17.71 -2.62 20.14
C LEU A 117 16.89 -1.99 21.28
N GLU A 118 15.83 -1.22 20.96
CA GLU A 118 14.96 -0.57 21.94
C GLU A 118 14.27 -1.59 22.86
N GLY A 119 13.83 -2.73 22.33
CA GLY A 119 13.26 -3.83 23.11
C GLY A 119 14.24 -4.41 24.11
N GLU A 120 15.47 -4.68 23.68
CA GLU A 120 16.57 -5.20 24.51
C GLU A 120 17.11 -4.16 25.52
N PHE A 121 16.94 -2.87 25.20
CA PHE A 121 17.55 -1.78 25.96
C PHE A 121 17.00 -1.67 27.39
N THR A 122 15.76 -2.12 27.62
CA THR A 122 15.14 -2.16 28.95
C THR A 122 16.00 -2.95 29.94
N ASN A 123 16.30 -4.21 29.61
CA ASN A 123 17.14 -5.07 30.46
C ASN A 123 18.56 -4.53 30.59
N SER A 124 19.05 -3.91 29.52
CA SER A 124 20.37 -3.32 29.48
C SER A 124 20.53 -2.15 30.46
N LEU A 125 19.53 -1.26 30.52
CA LEU A 125 19.49 -0.15 31.48
C LEU A 125 19.41 -0.64 32.92
N PHE A 126 18.63 -1.69 33.17
CA PHE A 126 18.58 -2.33 34.48
C PHE A 126 19.95 -2.88 34.91
N GLN A 127 20.65 -3.61 34.03
CA GLN A 127 21.99 -4.12 34.31
C GLN A 127 23.01 -2.99 34.52
N LEU A 128 22.95 -1.94 33.70
CA LEU A 128 23.81 -0.78 33.80
C LEU A 128 23.60 -0.07 35.15
N GLY A 129 22.34 0.16 35.53
CA GLY A 129 21.95 0.77 36.80
C GLY A 129 22.43 -0.04 38.01
N ASN A 130 22.23 -1.37 38.02
CA ASN A 130 22.71 -2.23 39.11
C ASN A 130 24.23 -2.17 39.27
N ARG A 131 24.99 -2.22 38.18
CA ARG A 131 26.46 -2.18 38.24
C ARG A 131 26.98 -0.82 38.71
N LEU A 132 26.34 0.28 38.28
CA LEU A 132 26.65 1.63 38.79
C LEU A 132 26.31 1.76 40.28
N GLY A 133 25.19 1.18 40.72
CA GLY A 133 24.76 1.16 42.12
C GLY A 133 25.74 0.43 43.03
N ASN A 134 26.41 -0.60 42.50
CA ASN A 134 27.49 -1.33 43.17
C ASN A 134 28.85 -0.59 43.15
N GLY A 135 28.88 0.67 42.70
CA GLY A 135 30.09 1.51 42.70
C GLY A 135 31.04 1.27 41.53
N VAL A 136 30.64 0.53 40.48
CA VAL A 136 31.49 0.36 39.30
C VAL A 136 31.52 1.68 38.49
N PRO A 137 32.70 2.21 38.15
CA PRO A 137 32.81 3.43 37.35
C PRO A 137 32.12 3.30 35.97
N PRO A 138 31.44 4.35 35.47
CA PRO A 138 30.71 4.31 34.20
C PRO A 138 31.54 3.81 33.02
N GLU A 139 32.83 4.13 32.98
CA GLU A 139 33.80 3.74 31.96
C GLU A 139 33.97 2.21 31.87
N LEU A 140 33.90 1.53 33.01
CA LEU A 140 34.06 0.08 33.12
C LEU A 140 32.73 -0.67 32.99
N VAL A 141 31.61 -0.01 33.30
CA VAL A 141 30.28 -0.65 33.26
C VAL A 141 29.90 -1.05 31.83
N PHE A 142 30.19 -0.23 30.83
CA PHE A 142 29.87 -0.54 29.43
C PHE A 142 30.50 -1.85 28.95
N GLY A 143 31.79 -2.08 29.26
CA GLY A 143 32.46 -3.33 28.91
C GLY A 143 31.86 -4.55 29.62
N LYS A 144 31.48 -4.39 30.89
CA LYS A 144 30.85 -5.47 31.66
C LYS A 144 29.44 -5.82 31.17
N VAL A 145 28.64 -4.83 30.76
CA VAL A 145 27.30 -5.07 30.19
C VAL A 145 27.40 -5.65 28.77
N ALA A 146 28.37 -5.21 27.97
CA ALA A 146 28.63 -5.80 26.65
C ALA A 146 28.93 -7.31 26.72
N GLN A 147 29.69 -7.75 27.73
CA GLN A 147 30.00 -9.17 27.94
C GLN A 147 28.77 -10.01 28.35
N SER A 148 27.82 -9.44 29.09
CA SER A 148 26.58 -10.12 29.48
C SER A 148 25.47 -10.03 28.43
N SER A 149 25.74 -9.41 27.28
CA SER A 149 24.77 -9.20 26.19
C SER A 149 25.39 -9.48 24.82
N THR A 150 26.36 -10.39 24.74
CA THR A 150 27.20 -10.65 23.54
C THR A 150 26.43 -11.03 22.29
N SER A 151 25.26 -11.65 22.41
CA SER A 151 24.39 -12.03 21.29
C SER A 151 23.30 -11.00 20.97
N LEU A 152 23.22 -9.92 21.73
CA LEU A 152 22.18 -8.91 21.61
C LEU A 152 22.72 -7.67 20.91
N ARG A 153 21.84 -6.97 20.24
CA ARG A 153 22.14 -5.71 19.56
C ARG A 153 22.53 -4.62 20.56
N SER A 154 21.94 -4.65 21.75
CA SER A 154 22.36 -3.81 22.87
C SER A 154 23.82 -4.06 23.27
N GLY A 155 24.27 -5.31 23.21
CA GLY A 155 25.67 -5.68 23.43
C GLY A 155 26.62 -5.07 22.40
N GLU A 156 26.24 -5.04 21.12
CA GLU A 156 27.04 -4.36 20.08
C GLU A 156 27.17 -2.85 20.37
N PHE A 157 26.09 -2.21 20.80
CA PHE A 157 26.11 -0.80 21.21
C PHE A 157 27.09 -0.57 22.37
N PHE A 158 26.98 -1.35 23.46
CA PHE A 158 27.88 -1.19 24.60
C PHE A 158 29.32 -1.59 24.29
N SER A 159 29.53 -2.61 23.46
CA SER A 159 30.84 -3.01 22.96
C SER A 159 31.48 -1.87 22.17
N ARG A 160 30.71 -1.17 21.34
CA ARG A 160 31.18 -0.01 20.58
C ARG A 160 31.56 1.15 21.50
N VAL A 161 30.75 1.44 22.52
CA VAL A 161 31.08 2.46 23.53
C VAL A 161 32.36 2.09 24.28
N ASN A 162 32.47 0.85 24.74
CA ASN A 162 33.64 0.34 25.45
C ASN A 162 34.91 0.38 24.57
N TYR A 163 34.81 0.04 23.29
CA TYR A 163 35.91 0.17 22.33
C TYR A 163 36.36 1.64 22.20
N ASN A 164 35.43 2.57 22.03
CA ASN A 164 35.73 3.99 21.95
C ASN A 164 36.42 4.53 23.21
N ILE A 165 36.03 4.06 24.40
CA ILE A 165 36.66 4.44 25.68
C ILE A 165 38.07 3.84 25.79
N ARG A 166 38.20 2.51 25.64
CA ARG A 166 39.46 1.81 25.94
C ARG A 166 40.52 1.94 24.86
N GLN A 167 40.12 1.91 23.59
CA GLN A 167 41.06 1.90 22.46
C GLN A 167 41.36 3.31 21.93
N MET A 168 40.41 4.24 22.04
CA MET A 168 40.56 5.60 21.52
C MET A 168 40.72 6.66 22.61
N GLY A 169 40.72 6.27 23.89
CA GLY A 169 40.90 7.19 25.03
C GLY A 169 39.80 8.24 25.16
N MET A 170 38.61 7.99 24.60
CA MET A 170 37.50 8.95 24.67
C MET A 170 36.85 8.95 26.06
N SER A 171 36.36 10.11 26.49
CA SER A 171 35.44 10.20 27.63
C SER A 171 34.13 9.47 27.31
N VAL A 172 33.37 9.07 28.34
CA VAL A 172 32.05 8.42 28.18
C VAL A 172 31.13 9.22 27.27
N GLU A 173 31.08 10.54 27.46
CA GLU A 173 30.25 11.44 26.65
C GLU A 173 30.67 11.42 25.17
N ARG A 174 31.96 11.57 24.88
CA ARG A 174 32.46 11.53 23.49
C ARG A 174 32.30 10.13 22.87
N ALA A 175 32.54 9.07 23.63
CA ALA A 175 32.38 7.71 23.16
C ALA A 175 30.95 7.41 22.66
N ILE A 176 29.95 8.06 23.26
CA ILE A 176 28.53 7.89 22.92
C ILE A 176 28.10 8.90 21.84
N PHE A 177 28.42 10.19 22.01
CA PHE A 177 27.81 11.31 21.27
C PHE A 177 28.74 12.04 20.28
N ASP A 178 30.00 11.63 20.13
CA ASP A 178 30.91 12.28 19.18
C ASP A 178 30.36 12.23 17.74
N LYS A 179 30.47 13.37 17.03
CA LYS A 179 29.91 13.56 15.68
C LYS A 179 30.50 12.57 14.66
N ASN A 180 31.76 12.18 14.82
CA ASN A 180 32.51 11.39 13.85
C ASN A 180 32.68 9.93 14.29
N ARG A 181 32.75 9.65 15.59
CA ARG A 181 33.08 8.33 16.15
C ARG A 181 32.09 7.80 17.20
N GLY A 182 31.09 8.58 17.59
CA GLY A 182 30.12 8.21 18.62
C GLY A 182 29.28 6.98 18.27
N ALA A 183 28.99 6.14 19.26
CA ALA A 183 28.20 4.92 19.08
C ALA A 183 26.78 5.20 18.57
N ILE A 184 26.15 6.31 18.98
CA ILE A 184 24.78 6.69 18.57
C ILE A 184 24.63 6.84 17.05
N ARG A 185 25.71 7.12 16.31
CA ARG A 185 25.64 7.20 14.84
C ARG A 185 25.26 5.87 14.20
N SER A 186 25.78 4.76 14.74
CA SER A 186 25.49 3.41 14.26
C SER A 186 24.19 2.87 14.85
N PHE A 187 23.73 3.44 15.96
CA PHE A 187 22.54 3.01 16.70
C PHE A 187 21.59 4.19 16.94
N PRO A 188 20.93 4.70 15.88
CA PRO A 188 20.06 5.85 15.99
C PRO A 188 18.76 5.49 16.73
N SER A 189 18.64 5.90 17.98
CA SER A 189 17.41 5.82 18.79
C SER A 189 17.34 6.98 19.77
N ASP A 190 16.20 7.67 19.80
CA ASP A 190 15.96 8.78 20.72
C ASP A 190 15.87 8.29 22.17
N LEU A 191 15.31 7.10 22.40
CA LEU A 191 15.23 6.47 23.71
C LEU A 191 16.63 6.25 24.30
N ILE A 192 17.53 5.68 23.49
CA ILE A 192 18.91 5.37 23.89
C ILE A 192 19.70 6.65 24.10
N ALA A 193 19.63 7.59 23.16
CA ALA A 193 20.31 8.87 23.26
C ALA A 193 19.88 9.64 24.52
N THR A 194 18.58 9.68 24.82
CA THR A 194 18.05 10.34 26.03
C THR A 194 18.50 9.60 27.29
N SER A 195 18.39 8.27 27.32
CA SER A 195 18.81 7.48 28.48
C SER A 195 20.30 7.64 28.80
N MET A 196 21.15 7.65 27.76
CA MET A 196 22.58 7.85 27.93
C MET A 196 22.94 9.29 28.32
N ARG A 197 22.18 10.29 27.86
CA ARG A 197 22.35 11.67 28.32
C ARG A 197 22.00 11.81 29.80
N VAL A 198 20.91 11.18 30.24
CA VAL A 198 20.54 11.13 31.67
C VAL A 198 21.63 10.45 32.50
N LEU A 199 22.19 9.33 32.02
CA LEU A 199 23.34 8.70 32.69
C LEU A 199 24.51 9.66 32.88
N ILE A 200 24.93 10.37 31.83
CA ILE A 200 26.08 11.29 31.91
C ILE A 200 25.78 12.41 32.91
N GLU A 201 24.63 13.06 32.82
CA GLU A 201 24.28 14.16 33.73
C GLU A 201 24.07 13.69 35.18
N SER A 202 23.45 12.54 35.40
CA SER A 202 23.27 11.97 36.74
C SER A 202 24.58 11.47 37.33
N SER A 203 25.51 10.96 36.52
CA SER A 203 26.82 10.47 37.00
C SER A 203 27.72 11.60 37.50
N LYS A 204 27.60 12.82 36.95
CA LYS A 204 28.24 14.03 37.49
C LYS A 204 27.78 14.35 38.91
N LYS A 205 26.56 13.96 39.28
CA LYS A 205 25.97 14.14 40.62
C LYS A 205 26.24 12.97 41.57
N GLY A 206 26.74 11.84 41.05
CA GLY A 206 27.11 10.65 41.83
C GLY A 206 26.56 9.35 41.24
N LEU A 207 27.30 8.25 41.44
CA LEU A 207 26.98 6.93 40.88
C LEU A 207 25.63 6.38 41.35
N LYS A 208 25.28 6.61 42.63
CA LYS A 208 24.00 6.18 43.20
C LYS A 208 22.81 6.89 42.53
N ILE A 209 22.95 8.18 42.21
CA ILE A 209 21.92 8.97 41.52
C ILE A 209 21.77 8.48 40.07
N ALA A 210 22.88 8.20 39.38
CA ALA A 210 22.87 7.61 38.05
C ALA A 210 22.19 6.23 38.02
N ALA A 211 22.50 5.38 39.00
CA ALA A 211 21.90 4.06 39.14
C ALA A 211 20.37 4.13 39.30
N MET A 212 19.89 4.96 40.24
CA MET A 212 18.45 5.18 40.46
C MET A 212 17.77 5.71 39.19
N SER A 213 18.39 6.70 38.52
CA SER A 213 17.84 7.27 37.28
C SER A 213 17.62 6.21 36.20
N LEU A 214 18.61 5.34 35.98
CA LEU A 214 18.53 4.32 34.94
C LEU A 214 17.56 3.19 35.30
N MET A 215 17.47 2.82 36.58
CA MET A 215 16.48 1.86 37.06
C MET A 215 15.06 2.40 36.84
N SER A 216 14.80 3.67 37.19
CA SER A 216 13.49 4.29 36.95
C SER A 216 13.15 4.37 35.46
N ILE A 217 14.11 4.71 34.59
CA ILE A 217 13.89 4.70 33.13
C ILE A 217 13.59 3.28 32.66
N SER A 218 14.33 2.28 33.12
CA SER A 218 14.09 0.87 32.78
C SER A 218 12.68 0.44 33.18
N GLU A 219 12.23 0.77 34.38
CA GLU A 219 10.89 0.43 34.86
C GLU A 219 9.80 1.15 34.07
N TYR A 220 10.01 2.43 33.75
CA TYR A 220 9.12 3.19 32.88
C TYR A 220 8.97 2.53 31.49
N ILE A 221 10.08 2.17 30.83
CA ILE A 221 10.04 1.50 29.52
C ILE A 221 9.33 0.15 29.62
N LYS A 222 9.61 -0.63 30.66
CA LYS A 222 8.95 -1.91 30.91
C LYS A 222 7.42 -1.75 31.03
N ASN A 223 6.97 -0.76 31.79
CA ASN A 223 5.55 -0.45 31.96
C ASN A 223 4.92 0.02 30.65
N MET A 224 5.61 0.88 29.88
CA MET A 224 5.17 1.32 28.55
C MET A 224 5.00 0.16 27.57
N ASN A 225 5.93 -0.80 27.57
CA ASN A 225 5.83 -2.00 26.74
C ASN A 225 4.61 -2.85 27.14
N LYS A 226 4.37 -3.03 28.45
CA LYS A 226 3.19 -3.75 28.95
C LYS A 226 1.88 -3.09 28.51
N ILE A 227 1.80 -1.76 28.60
CA ILE A 227 0.63 -0.98 28.14
C ILE A 227 0.45 -1.14 26.63
N THR A 228 1.54 -1.03 25.85
CA THR A 228 1.49 -1.16 24.38
C THR A 228 1.02 -2.55 23.96
N THR A 229 1.52 -3.62 24.58
CA THR A 229 1.05 -4.98 24.32
C THR A 229 -0.43 -5.12 24.66
N ARG A 230 -0.87 -4.61 25.82
CA ARG A 230 -2.28 -4.67 26.20
C ARG A 230 -3.18 -3.92 25.22
N LEU A 231 -2.77 -2.75 24.74
CA LEU A 231 -3.50 -1.99 23.72
C LEU A 231 -3.59 -2.78 22.40
N LYS A 232 -2.49 -3.41 21.96
CA LYS A 232 -2.49 -4.24 20.76
C LYS A 232 -3.41 -5.45 20.89
N ASP A 233 -3.43 -6.09 22.06
CA ASP A 233 -4.34 -7.21 22.33
C ASP A 233 -5.80 -6.77 22.26
N LEU A 234 -6.14 -5.62 22.85
CA LEU A 234 -7.50 -5.07 22.81
C LEU A 234 -7.94 -4.65 21.40
N LEU A 235 -7.00 -4.24 20.54
CA LEU A 235 -7.27 -3.80 19.17
C LEU A 235 -7.04 -4.89 18.13
N ALA A 236 -6.68 -6.11 18.54
CA ALA A 236 -6.25 -7.18 17.63
C ALA A 236 -7.33 -7.53 16.59
N GLU A 237 -8.59 -7.60 17.02
CA GLU A 237 -9.75 -7.84 16.15
C GLU A 237 -9.92 -6.71 15.13
N ILE A 238 -9.99 -5.46 15.61
CA ILE A 238 -10.12 -4.27 14.74
C ILE A 238 -8.96 -4.19 13.73
N ILE A 239 -7.72 -4.43 14.18
CA ILE A 239 -6.53 -4.46 13.33
C ILE A 239 -6.65 -5.54 12.25
N SER A 240 -7.11 -6.74 12.63
CA SER A 240 -7.32 -7.86 11.72
C SER A 240 -8.38 -7.53 10.68
N ASP A 241 -9.52 -6.97 11.10
CA ASP A 241 -10.63 -6.59 10.23
C ASP A 241 -10.24 -5.50 9.24
N MET A 242 -9.57 -4.44 9.71
CA MET A 242 -9.06 -3.39 8.83
C MET A 242 -8.10 -3.94 7.77
N LYS A 243 -7.21 -4.86 8.17
CA LYS A 243 -6.27 -5.51 7.25
C LYS A 243 -7.00 -6.42 6.24
N SER A 244 -7.98 -7.21 6.70
CA SER A 244 -8.80 -8.08 5.86
C SER A 244 -9.62 -7.29 4.85
N ASN A 245 -10.29 -6.22 5.30
CA ASN A 245 -11.07 -5.33 4.44
C ASN A 245 -10.23 -4.70 3.35
N MET A 246 -9.07 -4.14 3.71
CA MET A 246 -8.18 -3.46 2.79
C MET A 246 -7.51 -4.38 1.76
N THR A 247 -7.12 -5.59 2.16
CA THR A 247 -6.30 -6.48 1.32
C THR A 247 -7.08 -7.61 0.66
N PHE A 248 -8.30 -7.90 1.13
CA PHE A 248 -9.10 -9.03 0.66
C PHE A 248 -10.56 -8.64 0.35
N LEU A 249 -11.36 -8.33 1.37
CA LEU A 249 -12.82 -8.22 1.21
C LEU A 249 -13.24 -7.07 0.29
N ALA A 250 -12.72 -5.85 0.49
CA ALA A 250 -13.11 -4.72 -0.34
C ALA A 250 -12.67 -4.88 -1.82
N PRO A 251 -11.41 -5.31 -2.12
CA PRO A 251 -11.01 -5.66 -3.48
C PRO A 251 -11.87 -6.74 -4.13
N LEU A 252 -12.21 -7.80 -3.41
CA LEU A 252 -13.01 -8.91 -3.89
C LEU A 252 -14.43 -8.45 -4.27
N LEU A 253 -15.12 -7.80 -3.32
CA LEU A 253 -16.49 -7.32 -3.54
C LEU A 253 -16.54 -6.30 -4.65
N SER A 254 -15.59 -5.36 -4.67
CA SER A 254 -15.48 -4.34 -5.73
C SER A 254 -15.28 -4.95 -7.11
N GLY A 255 -14.45 -6.01 -7.21
CA GLY A 255 -14.21 -6.69 -8.48
C GLY A 255 -15.46 -7.42 -9.00
N ILE A 256 -16.20 -8.07 -8.10
CA ILE A 256 -17.48 -8.73 -8.43
C ILE A 256 -18.52 -7.71 -8.88
N VAL A 257 -18.65 -6.57 -8.19
CA VAL A 257 -19.61 -5.50 -8.54
C VAL A 257 -19.35 -4.96 -9.94
N VAL A 258 -18.08 -4.72 -10.32
CA VAL A 258 -17.72 -4.30 -11.68
C VAL A 258 -18.07 -5.38 -12.71
N GLY A 259 -17.82 -6.65 -12.40
CA GLY A 259 -18.19 -7.77 -13.27
C GLY A 259 -19.70 -7.88 -13.49
N LEU A 260 -20.50 -7.69 -12.43
CA LEU A 260 -21.96 -7.68 -12.52
C LEU A 260 -22.47 -6.48 -13.35
N ALA A 261 -21.87 -5.30 -13.19
CA ALA A 261 -22.20 -4.13 -14.00
C ALA A 261 -21.91 -4.37 -15.49
N ALA A 262 -20.79 -5.03 -15.80
CA ALA A 262 -20.45 -5.45 -17.17
C ALA A 262 -21.47 -6.46 -17.73
N MET A 263 -21.88 -7.44 -16.92
CA MET A 263 -22.90 -8.42 -17.30
C MET A 263 -24.24 -7.75 -17.62
N ILE A 264 -24.73 -6.87 -16.73
CA ILE A 264 -26.00 -6.14 -16.92
C ILE A 264 -25.94 -5.32 -18.21
N THR A 265 -24.83 -4.60 -18.43
CA THR A 265 -24.63 -3.79 -19.63
C THR A 265 -24.60 -4.63 -20.90
N SER A 266 -23.90 -5.78 -20.88
CA SER A 266 -23.85 -6.71 -22.01
C SER A 266 -25.23 -7.28 -22.34
N ILE A 267 -25.99 -7.69 -21.32
CA ILE A 267 -27.34 -8.23 -21.51
C ILE A 267 -28.28 -7.16 -22.09
N LEU A 268 -28.27 -5.95 -21.53
CA LEU A 268 -29.10 -4.85 -22.03
C LEU A 268 -28.71 -4.44 -23.45
N GLY A 269 -27.41 -4.44 -23.78
CA GLY A 269 -26.93 -4.16 -25.13
C GLY A 269 -27.41 -5.18 -26.16
N ILE A 270 -27.31 -6.48 -25.85
CA ILE A 270 -27.79 -7.55 -26.74
C ILE A 270 -29.32 -7.48 -26.90
N LEU A 271 -30.07 -7.33 -25.80
CA LEU A 271 -31.52 -7.21 -25.85
C LEU A 271 -31.99 -5.96 -26.62
N GLY A 272 -31.28 -4.83 -26.47
CA GLY A 272 -31.51 -3.63 -27.26
C GLY A 272 -31.38 -3.89 -28.76
N ASN A 273 -30.27 -4.52 -29.17
CA ASN A 273 -30.03 -4.86 -30.58
C ASN A 273 -31.12 -5.81 -31.13
N MET A 274 -31.55 -6.82 -30.37
CA MET A 274 -32.60 -7.77 -30.82
C MET A 274 -33.97 -7.11 -31.01
N VAL A 275 -34.26 -6.04 -30.25
CA VAL A 275 -35.47 -5.24 -30.44
C VAL A 275 -35.36 -4.35 -31.68
N ASP A 276 -34.20 -3.72 -31.89
CA ASP A 276 -33.96 -2.85 -33.04
C ASP A 276 -33.91 -3.62 -34.37
N THR A 277 -33.38 -4.85 -34.39
CA THR A 277 -33.32 -5.71 -35.59
C THR A 277 -34.66 -6.39 -35.91
N GLY A 278 -35.65 -6.30 -35.01
CA GLY A 278 -36.97 -6.90 -35.21
C GLY A 278 -36.97 -8.44 -35.20
N GLU A 279 -35.90 -9.08 -34.71
CA GLU A 279 -35.80 -10.54 -34.58
C GLU A 279 -36.78 -11.09 -33.52
N LEU A 280 -37.22 -10.24 -32.60
CA LEU A 280 -38.23 -10.55 -31.61
C LEU A 280 -39.64 -10.21 -32.13
N SER A 281 -40.51 -11.22 -32.28
CA SER A 281 -41.91 -11.03 -32.69
C SER A 281 -42.91 -11.47 -31.60
N GLY A 282 -44.07 -10.81 -31.54
CA GLY A 282 -45.18 -11.19 -30.67
C GLY A 282 -45.12 -10.64 -29.23
N SER A 283 -45.68 -11.37 -28.27
CA SER A 283 -45.83 -10.93 -26.87
C SER A 283 -44.50 -10.74 -26.13
N ALA A 284 -43.46 -11.48 -26.53
CA ALA A 284 -42.10 -11.34 -26.00
C ALA A 284 -41.48 -9.97 -26.35
N PHE A 285 -41.74 -9.44 -27.56
CA PHE A 285 -41.30 -8.10 -27.97
C PHE A 285 -41.90 -7.00 -27.09
N SER A 286 -43.19 -7.10 -26.77
CA SER A 286 -43.87 -6.12 -25.90
C SER A 286 -43.32 -6.13 -24.46
N GLN A 287 -42.96 -7.30 -23.92
CA GLN A 287 -42.42 -7.43 -22.57
C GLN A 287 -40.96 -6.95 -22.49
N ILE A 288 -40.11 -7.34 -23.45
CA ILE A 288 -38.71 -6.92 -23.53
C ILE A 288 -38.58 -5.42 -23.86
N GLY A 289 -39.44 -4.90 -24.75
CA GLY A 289 -39.49 -3.47 -25.07
C GLY A 289 -39.87 -2.61 -23.86
N THR A 290 -40.74 -3.10 -22.97
CA THR A 290 -41.07 -2.41 -21.70
C THR A 290 -39.87 -2.40 -20.75
N ILE A 291 -39.10 -3.49 -20.67
CA ILE A 291 -37.89 -3.57 -19.84
C ILE A 291 -36.82 -2.59 -20.36
N ILE A 292 -36.59 -2.53 -21.67
CA ILE A 292 -35.62 -1.60 -22.28
C ILE A 292 -36.04 -0.14 -22.08
N GLN A 293 -37.34 0.17 -22.12
CA GLN A 293 -37.83 1.53 -21.81
C GLN A 293 -37.62 1.92 -20.35
N ILE A 294 -37.61 0.97 -19.41
CA ILE A 294 -37.31 1.22 -18.00
C ILE A 294 -35.80 1.38 -17.78
N PHE A 295 -34.98 0.66 -18.54
CA PHE A 295 -33.52 0.75 -18.54
C PHE A 295 -33.03 1.57 -19.73
N ASP A 296 -33.28 2.88 -19.69
CA ASP A 296 -32.81 3.80 -20.73
C ASP A 296 -31.27 3.73 -20.83
N SER A 297 -30.81 3.12 -21.92
CA SER A 297 -29.39 2.90 -22.23
C SER A 297 -28.60 4.20 -22.30
N GLN A 298 -29.25 5.34 -22.54
CA GLN A 298 -28.64 6.67 -22.59
C GLN A 298 -28.30 7.21 -21.20
N SER A 299 -29.02 6.78 -20.16
CA SER A 299 -28.81 7.22 -18.78
C SER A 299 -27.89 6.29 -17.97
N MET A 300 -27.55 5.12 -18.52
CA MET A 300 -26.76 4.12 -17.82
C MET A 300 -25.29 4.54 -17.77
N ILE A 301 -24.71 4.56 -16.55
CA ILE A 301 -23.28 4.82 -16.36
C ILE A 301 -22.49 3.65 -16.99
N PRO A 302 -21.61 3.91 -17.98
CA PRO A 302 -20.80 2.85 -18.56
C PRO A 302 -19.94 2.16 -17.50
N PRO A 303 -19.87 0.81 -17.50
CA PRO A 303 -19.06 0.04 -16.56
C PRO A 303 -17.59 0.49 -16.46
N TYR A 304 -17.03 1.03 -17.54
CA TYR A 304 -15.70 1.63 -17.57
C TYR A 304 -15.52 2.76 -16.55
N PHE A 305 -16.48 3.70 -16.46
CA PHE A 305 -16.40 4.80 -15.49
C PHE A 305 -16.62 4.32 -14.05
N LEU A 306 -17.52 3.35 -13.87
CA LEU A 306 -17.76 2.72 -12.58
C LEU A 306 -16.47 2.06 -12.08
N GLN A 307 -15.76 1.36 -12.97
CA GLN A 307 -14.48 0.73 -12.66
C GLN A 307 -13.41 1.72 -12.22
N ILE A 308 -13.23 2.83 -12.94
CA ILE A 308 -12.26 3.85 -12.55
C ILE A 308 -12.63 4.42 -11.17
N SER A 309 -13.90 4.73 -10.96
CA SER A 309 -14.41 5.28 -9.70
C SER A 309 -14.18 4.34 -8.52
N VAL A 310 -14.56 3.06 -8.67
CA VAL A 310 -14.34 2.01 -7.67
C VAL A 310 -12.85 1.78 -7.42
N GLY A 311 -12.02 1.83 -8.46
CA GLY A 311 -10.57 1.68 -8.33
C GLY A 311 -9.92 2.83 -7.55
N ILE A 312 -10.31 4.08 -7.81
CA ILE A 312 -9.86 5.25 -7.05
C ILE A 312 -10.31 5.12 -5.58
N TYR A 313 -11.58 4.77 -5.36
CA TYR A 313 -12.11 4.52 -4.02
C TYR A 313 -11.29 3.47 -3.26
N LEU A 314 -10.94 2.34 -3.89
CA LEU A 314 -10.09 1.32 -3.25
C LEU A 314 -8.70 1.86 -2.90
N ILE A 315 -8.09 2.63 -3.79
CA ILE A 315 -6.79 3.26 -3.53
C ILE A 315 -6.89 4.16 -2.30
N GLU A 316 -7.86 5.06 -2.26
CA GLU A 316 -8.09 5.97 -1.14
C GLU A 316 -8.32 5.22 0.17
N ILE A 317 -9.16 4.18 0.15
CA ILE A 317 -9.46 3.39 1.35
C ILE A 317 -8.20 2.65 1.85
N ILE A 318 -7.36 2.13 0.94
CA ILE A 318 -6.09 1.51 1.31
C ILE A 318 -5.14 2.53 1.96
N PHE A 319 -5.10 3.76 1.45
CA PHE A 319 -4.31 4.84 2.05
C PHE A 319 -4.79 5.18 3.47
N ILE A 320 -6.09 5.34 3.66
CA ILE A 320 -6.70 5.68 4.95
C ILE A 320 -6.48 4.53 5.94
N LEU A 321 -6.90 3.31 5.60
CA LEU A 321 -6.80 2.16 6.49
C LEU A 321 -5.35 1.83 6.85
N THR A 322 -4.42 1.90 5.88
CA THR A 322 -3.00 1.66 6.19
C THR A 322 -2.46 2.72 7.14
N SER A 323 -2.81 3.99 6.93
CA SER A 323 -2.33 5.09 7.79
C SER A 323 -2.80 4.90 9.23
N THR A 324 -4.09 4.62 9.42
CA THR A 324 -4.66 4.35 10.74
C THR A 324 -4.05 3.09 11.37
N LEU A 325 -3.88 2.02 10.59
CA LEU A 325 -3.30 0.77 11.07
C LEU A 325 -1.85 0.93 11.56
N VAL A 326 -1.04 1.76 10.86
CA VAL A 326 0.33 2.04 11.28
C VAL A 326 0.36 2.91 12.53
N THR A 327 -0.52 3.92 12.62
CA THR A 327 -0.65 4.74 13.82
C THR A 327 -0.99 3.90 15.05
N ILE A 328 -1.89 2.93 14.93
CA ILE A 328 -2.25 2.02 16.02
C ILE A 328 -1.09 1.10 16.40
N ASN A 329 -0.40 0.50 15.41
CA ASN A 329 0.63 -0.52 15.68
C ASN A 329 1.98 0.04 16.12
N SER A 330 2.37 1.19 15.59
CA SER A 330 3.73 1.73 15.70
C SER A 330 3.77 3.20 16.12
N GLY A 331 2.62 3.84 16.37
CA GLY A 331 2.56 5.29 16.57
C GLY A 331 2.79 6.06 15.27
N GLU A 332 3.18 7.33 15.39
CA GLU A 332 3.43 8.21 14.24
C GLU A 332 4.76 7.88 13.52
N ASP A 333 4.85 6.71 12.89
CA ASP A 333 6.02 6.30 12.08
C ASP A 333 5.77 6.53 10.58
N ARG A 334 6.22 7.69 10.08
CA ARG A 334 6.08 8.09 8.67
C ARG A 334 6.78 7.13 7.70
N LEU A 335 7.90 6.53 8.12
CA LEU A 335 8.66 5.59 7.31
C LEU A 335 7.89 4.28 7.15
N GLU A 336 7.39 3.75 8.26
CA GLU A 336 6.58 2.54 8.25
C GLU A 336 5.27 2.73 7.49
N ARG A 337 4.62 3.89 7.65
CA ARG A 337 3.41 4.25 6.89
C ARG A 337 3.65 4.19 5.39
N THR A 338 4.70 4.84 4.92
CA THR A 338 5.07 4.87 3.49
C THR A 338 5.30 3.44 2.97
N ASN A 339 6.05 2.63 3.72
CA ASN A 339 6.37 1.25 3.33
C ASN A 339 5.13 0.35 3.29
N LYS A 340 4.28 0.41 4.33
CA LYS A 340 3.07 -0.41 4.43
C LYS A 340 2.04 -0.05 3.38
N ILE A 341 1.91 1.24 3.03
CA ILE A 341 1.01 1.65 1.93
C ILE A 341 1.43 0.94 0.65
N GLY A 342 2.71 0.99 0.27
CA GLY A 342 3.17 0.34 -0.96
C GLY A 342 2.88 -1.17 -1.01
N ILE A 343 3.05 -1.88 0.12
CA ILE A 343 2.79 -3.32 0.22
C ILE A 343 1.29 -3.63 0.16
N ASN A 344 0.47 -2.93 0.94
CA ASN A 344 -0.96 -3.18 1.00
C ASN A 344 -1.65 -2.82 -0.31
N LEU A 345 -1.18 -1.77 -0.97
CA LEU A 345 -1.70 -1.31 -2.24
C LEU A 345 -1.37 -2.27 -3.38
N GLN A 346 -0.18 -2.88 -3.36
CA GLN A 346 0.17 -3.98 -4.27
C GLN A 346 -0.74 -5.20 -4.07
N LYS A 347 -1.00 -5.60 -2.82
CA LYS A 347 -1.85 -6.76 -2.52
C LYS A 347 -3.31 -6.50 -2.83
N GLY A 348 -3.86 -5.37 -2.37
CA GLY A 348 -5.27 -5.02 -2.53
C GLY A 348 -5.64 -4.78 -3.99
N ILE A 349 -4.87 -3.95 -4.71
CA ILE A 349 -5.16 -3.67 -6.13
C ILE A 349 -4.78 -4.86 -7.03
N GLY A 350 -3.75 -5.63 -6.67
CA GLY A 350 -3.44 -6.88 -7.35
C GLY A 350 -4.58 -7.90 -7.26
N LEU A 351 -5.18 -8.06 -6.07
CA LEU A 351 -6.36 -8.92 -5.90
C LEU A 351 -7.58 -8.37 -6.66
N TYR A 352 -7.84 -7.07 -6.55
CA TYR A 352 -8.92 -6.42 -7.31
C TYR A 352 -8.79 -6.70 -8.80
N PHE A 353 -7.60 -6.49 -9.38
CA PHE A 353 -7.35 -6.77 -10.80
C PHE A 353 -7.67 -8.21 -11.19
N VAL A 354 -7.17 -9.20 -10.44
CA VAL A 354 -7.41 -10.62 -10.72
C VAL A 354 -8.88 -10.97 -10.59
N VAL A 355 -9.55 -10.51 -9.54
CA VAL A 355 -10.97 -10.78 -9.32
C VAL A 355 -11.81 -10.13 -10.40
N THR A 356 -11.60 -8.84 -10.70
CA THR A 356 -12.36 -8.15 -11.75
C THR A 356 -12.15 -8.82 -13.10
N LEU A 357 -10.93 -9.21 -13.46
CA LEU A 357 -10.64 -9.90 -14.72
C LEU A 357 -11.43 -11.22 -14.81
N ILE A 358 -11.38 -12.04 -13.77
CA ILE A 358 -12.11 -13.31 -13.71
C ILE A 358 -13.62 -13.08 -13.76
N SER A 359 -14.14 -12.14 -12.95
CA SER A 359 -15.57 -11.83 -12.89
C SER A 359 -16.09 -11.33 -14.23
N VAL A 360 -15.38 -10.41 -14.88
CA VAL A 360 -15.76 -9.88 -16.20
C VAL A 360 -15.77 -11.00 -17.24
N LEU A 361 -14.71 -11.80 -17.34
CA LEU A 361 -14.64 -12.89 -18.33
C LEU A 361 -15.72 -13.94 -18.08
N ALA A 362 -15.87 -14.42 -16.84
CA ALA A 362 -16.84 -15.46 -16.50
C ALA A 362 -18.28 -14.98 -16.72
N LEU A 363 -18.61 -13.76 -16.30
CA LEU A 363 -19.97 -13.23 -16.43
C LEU A 363 -20.31 -12.80 -17.87
N SER A 364 -19.30 -12.39 -18.67
CA SER A 364 -19.51 -12.10 -20.10
C SER A 364 -19.74 -13.39 -20.90
N VAL A 365 -19.03 -14.48 -20.57
CA VAL A 365 -19.34 -15.79 -21.18
C VAL A 365 -20.75 -16.25 -20.78
N LEU A 366 -21.12 -16.05 -19.52
CA LEU A 366 -22.47 -16.39 -19.04
C LEU A 366 -23.56 -15.59 -19.77
N SER A 367 -23.36 -14.29 -20.01
CA SER A 367 -24.36 -13.48 -20.74
C SER A 367 -24.57 -14.02 -22.16
N VAL A 368 -23.49 -14.34 -22.87
CA VAL A 368 -23.56 -14.93 -24.22
C VAL A 368 -24.25 -16.30 -24.21
N VAL A 369 -23.95 -17.18 -23.26
CA VAL A 369 -24.58 -18.51 -23.17
C VAL A 369 -26.07 -18.42 -22.85
N VAL A 370 -26.46 -17.55 -21.91
CA VAL A 370 -27.86 -17.38 -21.52
C VAL A 370 -28.68 -16.79 -22.67
N LEU A 371 -28.14 -15.81 -23.39
CA LEU A 371 -28.80 -15.17 -24.53
C LEU A 371 -28.72 -16.01 -25.82
N GLY A 372 -27.66 -16.78 -26.01
CA GLY A 372 -27.53 -17.72 -27.14
C GLY A 372 -28.51 -18.89 -27.06
N ASN A 373 -29.02 -19.23 -25.86
CA ASN A 373 -30.13 -20.18 -25.68
C ASN A 373 -31.52 -19.54 -25.87
N LEU A 374 -31.61 -18.21 -26.00
CA LEU A 374 -32.83 -17.46 -26.30
C LEU A 374 -33.04 -17.25 -27.81
N LEU A 375 -31.97 -17.39 -28.61
CA LEU A 375 -31.98 -17.52 -30.07
C LEU A 375 -32.26 -18.97 -30.46
#